data_AF-A0A8H3GLL6-F1
#
_entry.id   AF-A0A8H3GLL6-F1
#
_cell.length_a   1.000
_cell.length_b   1.000
_cell.length_c   1.000
_cell.angle_alpha   90.00
_cell.angle_beta   90.00
_cell.angle_gamma   90.00
#
_symmetry.space_group_name_H-M   'P 1'
#
loop_
_entity.id
_entity.type
_entity.pdbx_description
1 polymer ?
#
loop_
_entity_poly.entity_id
_entity_poly.type
_entity_poly.pdbx_seq_one_letter_code
_entity_poly.pdbx_strand_id
1 'polypeptide(L)'
;MELGLKTGVKHQLRVTMAQILNAPIIGDQVYGSPNSRNEQLMLHSTRVEILRYLRKPVLGRRTYKLGIVVPPPSVFLSICQSLGFSIDHPWAPSPVRVTVDGSEIPYDPSYTLDEEIVTEALRKSDRD
;
A
#
# COMPACT_ATOMS: atom_id res chain seq x y z
N MET A 1 12.50 0.13 -0.19
CA MET A 1 12.27 -1.22 0.36
C MET A 1 10.79 -1.39 0.59
N GLU A 2 10.23 -2.55 0.23
CA GLU A 2 8.84 -2.92 0.53
C GLU A 2 8.81 -3.87 1.74
N LEU A 3 7.87 -3.66 2.66
CA LEU A 3 7.77 -4.42 3.91
C LEU A 3 6.37 -5.00 4.07
N GLY A 4 6.26 -6.33 4.17
CA GLY A 4 5.01 -7.03 4.43
C GLY A 4 4.81 -7.31 5.92
N LEU A 5 3.71 -6.81 6.50
CA LEU A 5 3.36 -7.11 7.89
C LEU A 5 2.82 -8.55 8.02
N LYS A 6 3.38 -9.32 8.95
CA LYS A 6 2.86 -10.64 9.36
C LYS A 6 2.14 -10.60 10.70
N THR A 7 2.51 -9.64 11.54
CA THR A 7 1.89 -9.39 12.85
C THR A 7 1.71 -7.88 13.04
N GLY A 8 1.02 -7.48 14.11
CA GLY A 8 0.71 -6.08 14.43
C GLY A 8 1.43 -5.58 15.68
N VAL A 9 2.65 -6.06 15.94
CA VAL A 9 3.38 -5.68 17.16
C VAL A 9 3.76 -4.20 17.11
N LYS A 10 3.68 -3.51 18.25
CA LYS A 10 3.99 -2.08 18.35
C LYS A 10 5.37 -1.79 17.78
N HIS A 11 5.45 -0.83 16.86
CA HIS A 11 6.69 -0.40 16.19
C HIS A 11 7.48 -1.51 15.48
N GLN A 12 6.85 -2.66 15.16
CA GLN A 12 7.52 -3.84 14.64
C GLN A 12 8.50 -3.55 13.50
N LEU A 13 8.06 -2.85 12.45
CA LEU A 13 8.92 -2.55 11.31
C LEU A 13 10.10 -1.67 11.70
N ARG A 14 9.86 -0.64 12.51
CA ARG A 14 10.89 0.31 12.96
C ARG A 14 11.98 -0.39 13.77
N VAL A 15 11.58 -1.19 14.75
CA VAL A 15 12.48 -1.96 15.61
C VAL A 15 13.24 -3.01 14.79
N THR A 16 12.56 -3.74 13.92
CA THR A 16 13.19 -4.75 13.05
C THR A 16 14.24 -4.13 12.15
N MET A 17 13.91 -3.03 11.48
CA MET A 17 14.83 -2.32 10.59
C MET A 17 16.07 -1.82 11.35
N ALA A 18 15.88 -1.20 12.52
CA ALA A 18 16.97 -0.66 13.30
C ALA A 18 17.84 -1.73 13.98
N GLN A 19 17.23 -2.65 14.72
CA GLN A 19 17.96 -3.55 15.64
C GLN A 19 18.36 -4.88 15.00
N ILE A 20 17.57 -5.38 14.04
CA ILE A 20 17.82 -6.69 13.42
C ILE A 20 18.57 -6.52 12.11
N LEU A 21 18.14 -5.58 11.27
CA LEU A 21 18.74 -5.34 9.95
C LEU A 21 19.85 -4.28 9.97
N ASN A 22 20.07 -3.62 11.11
CA ASN A 22 21.05 -2.54 11.27
C ASN A 22 20.89 -1.42 10.20
N ALA A 23 19.66 -1.19 9.77
CA ALA A 23 19.28 -0.25 8.71
C ALA A 23 18.05 0.56 9.17
N PRO A 24 18.22 1.48 10.14
CA PRO A 24 17.10 2.25 10.68
C PRO A 24 16.41 3.08 9.59
N ILE A 25 15.09 3.24 9.72
CA ILE A 25 14.28 4.02 8.79
C ILE A 25 14.68 5.51 8.91
N ILE A 26 14.81 6.18 7.77
CA ILE A 26 15.14 7.61 7.73
C ILE A 26 14.06 8.41 8.47
N GLY A 27 14.50 9.33 9.33
CA GLY A 27 13.63 10.17 10.16
C GLY A 27 13.02 9.45 11.36
N ASP A 28 13.46 8.22 11.67
CA ASP A 28 13.10 7.57 12.93
C ASP A 28 13.91 8.14 14.10
N GLN A 29 13.29 9.04 14.87
CA GLN A 29 13.92 9.70 16.02
C GLN A 29 14.10 8.77 17.24
N VAL A 30 13.41 7.62 17.29
CA VAL A 30 13.42 6.75 18.48
C VAL A 30 14.42 5.62 18.32
N TYR A 31 14.44 4.97 17.16
CA TYR A 31 15.29 3.80 16.89
C TYR A 31 16.39 4.07 15.86
N GLY A 32 16.41 5.26 15.27
CA GLY A 32 17.43 5.69 14.31
C GLY A 32 18.49 6.60 14.92
N SER A 33 19.12 7.42 14.08
CA SER A 33 20.15 8.36 14.53
C SER A 33 19.52 9.63 15.10
N PRO A 34 19.86 10.03 16.34
CA PRO A 34 19.31 11.24 16.98
C PRO A 34 19.72 12.55 16.27
N ASN A 35 20.72 12.51 15.39
CA ASN A 35 21.18 13.66 14.59
C ASN A 35 20.59 13.66 13.16
N SER A 36 19.55 12.87 12.90
CA SER A 36 18.93 12.88 11.58
C SER A 36 18.26 14.23 11.33
N ARG A 37 18.73 14.93 10.29
CA ARG A 37 18.22 16.25 9.86
C ARG A 37 16.75 16.21 9.40
N ASN A 38 16.18 15.02 9.23
CA ASN A 38 14.81 14.83 8.78
C ASN A 38 13.94 14.46 9.97
N GLU A 39 12.95 15.31 10.27
CA GLU A 39 11.98 15.06 11.35
C GLU A 39 10.87 14.08 10.94
N GLN A 40 10.68 13.84 9.64
CA GLN A 40 9.59 13.02 9.13
C GLN A 40 10.02 11.57 8.91
N LEU A 41 9.31 10.64 9.56
CA LEU A 41 9.50 9.21 9.39
C LEU A 41 9.17 8.78 7.95
N MET A 42 10.16 8.25 7.23
CA MET A 42 10.00 7.71 5.88
C MET A 42 9.44 6.28 5.89
N LEU A 43 8.25 6.12 6.48
CA LEU A 43 7.49 4.88 6.50
C LEU A 43 6.06 5.16 6.01
N HIS A 44 5.69 4.58 4.87
CA HIS A 44 4.39 4.80 4.24
C HIS A 44 3.65 3.47 4.03
N SER A 45 2.36 3.45 4.35
CA SER A 45 1.49 2.30 4.10
C SER A 45 0.97 2.36 2.66
N THR A 46 1.72 1.80 1.72
CA THR A 46 1.42 1.96 0.29
C THR A 46 0.25 1.09 -0.21
N ARG A 47 0.05 -0.10 0.37
CA ARG A 47 -0.99 -1.05 -0.05
C ARG A 47 -1.66 -1.69 1.16
N VAL A 48 -2.99 -1.74 1.13
CA VAL A 48 -3.79 -2.49 2.09
C VAL A 48 -4.74 -3.39 1.32
N GLU A 49 -4.82 -4.66 1.70
CA GLU A 49 -5.77 -5.62 1.12
C GLU A 49 -6.70 -6.17 2.21
N ILE A 50 -7.98 -6.24 1.89
CA ILE A 50 -9.02 -6.70 2.80
C ILE A 50 -9.90 -7.70 2.06
N LEU A 51 -10.15 -8.85 2.69
CA LEU A 51 -11.14 -9.81 2.18
C LEU A 51 -12.55 -9.27 2.45
N ARG A 52 -13.36 -9.17 1.39
CA ARG A 52 -14.75 -8.71 1.45
C ARG A 52 -15.70 -9.82 1.01
N TYR A 53 -16.93 -9.75 1.50
CA TYR A 53 -18.01 -10.69 1.17
C TYR A 53 -18.95 -10.06 0.15
N LEU A 54 -19.37 -10.85 -0.83
CA LEU A 54 -20.39 -10.48 -1.80
C LEU A 54 -21.78 -10.72 -1.21
N ARG A 55 -22.77 -9.88 -1.56
CA ARG A 55 -24.16 -10.13 -1.12
C ARG A 55 -24.76 -11.34 -1.86
N LYS A 56 -24.40 -11.50 -3.13
CA LYS A 56 -24.78 -12.64 -3.97
C LYS A 56 -23.55 -13.32 -4.55
N PRO A 57 -23.52 -14.66 -4.67
CA PRO A 57 -22.39 -15.34 -5.30
C PRO A 57 -22.21 -14.90 -6.75
N VAL A 58 -20.96 -14.66 -7.15
CA VAL A 58 -20.56 -14.34 -8.54
C VAL A 58 -19.61 -15.44 -8.99
N LEU A 59 -19.95 -16.15 -10.06
CA LEU A 59 -19.15 -17.28 -10.58
C LEU A 59 -18.80 -18.33 -9.50
N GLY A 60 -19.74 -18.59 -8.58
CA GLY A 60 -19.55 -19.52 -7.45
C GLY A 60 -18.71 -18.97 -6.29
N ARG A 61 -18.12 -17.78 -6.43
CA ARG A 61 -17.31 -17.12 -5.38
C ARG A 61 -18.21 -16.31 -4.46
N ARG A 62 -17.91 -16.32 -3.15
CA ARG A 62 -18.62 -15.52 -2.11
C ARG A 62 -17.78 -14.38 -1.54
N THR A 63 -16.49 -14.34 -1.88
CA THR A 63 -15.54 -13.36 -1.38
C THR A 63 -14.65 -12.86 -2.50
N TYR A 64 -14.09 -11.68 -2.28
CA TYR A 64 -13.07 -11.07 -3.14
C TYR A 64 -12.08 -10.28 -2.28
N LYS A 65 -10.88 -10.05 -2.78
CA LYS A 65 -9.89 -9.18 -2.15
C LYS A 65 -10.06 -7.76 -2.69
N LEU A 66 -10.37 -6.83 -1.80
CA LEU A 66 -10.34 -5.40 -2.10
C LEU A 66 -8.97 -4.86 -1.71
N GLY A 67 -8.20 -4.39 -2.68
CA GLY A 67 -6.93 -3.73 -2.46
C GLY A 67 -7.04 -2.23 -2.67
N ILE A 68 -6.40 -1.44 -1.80
CA ILE A 68 -6.26 0.01 -1.93
C ILE A 68 -4.77 0.31 -2.00
N VAL A 69 -4.37 1.06 -3.03
CA VAL A 69 -2.99 1.50 -3.23
C VAL A 69 -2.95 3.02 -3.20
N VAL A 70 -2.06 3.56 -2.37
CA VAL A 70 -1.87 5.00 -2.18
C VAL A 70 -0.41 5.36 -2.47
N PRO A 71 -0.14 6.34 -3.36
CA PRO A 71 1.22 6.76 -3.63
C PRO A 71 1.90 7.33 -2.38
N PRO A 72 3.23 7.17 -2.22
CA PRO A 72 3.96 7.82 -1.15
C PRO A 72 3.78 9.35 -1.20
N PRO A 73 3.85 10.03 -0.03
CA PRO A 73 3.80 11.49 0.01
C PRO A 73 4.88 12.13 -0.87
N SER A 74 4.59 13.29 -1.47
CA SER A 74 5.53 14.00 -2.36
C SER A 74 6.90 14.23 -1.73
N VAL A 75 6.95 14.58 -0.45
CA VAL A 75 8.20 14.75 0.32
C VAL A 75 9.01 13.46 0.35
N PHE A 76 8.37 12.31 0.51
CA PHE A 76 9.02 11.00 0.45
C PHE A 76 9.68 10.79 -0.92
N LEU A 77 8.92 11.02 -2.00
CA LEU A 77 9.40 10.86 -3.38
C LEU A 77 10.58 11.79 -3.67
N SER A 78 10.50 13.06 -3.27
CA SER A 78 11.57 14.05 -3.46
C SER A 78 12.87 13.66 -2.74
N ILE A 79 12.78 13.12 -1.52
CA ILE A 79 13.95 12.64 -0.78
C ILE A 79 14.53 11.39 -1.46
N CYS A 80 13.69 10.46 -1.92
CA CYS A 80 14.19 9.31 -2.68
C CYS A 80 14.95 9.75 -3.94
N GLN A 81 14.39 10.70 -4.69
CA GLN A 81 15.03 11.24 -5.89
C GLN A 81 16.36 11.94 -5.58
N SER A 82 16.42 12.76 -4.52
CA SER A 82 17.66 13.47 -4.14
C SER A 82 18.76 12.54 -3.65
N LEU A 83 18.40 11.38 -3.11
CA LEU A 83 19.32 10.31 -2.71
C LEU A 83 19.66 9.34 -3.86
N GLY A 84 19.13 9.56 -5.07
CA GLY A 84 19.39 8.72 -6.25
C GLY A 84 18.60 7.42 -6.30
N PHE A 85 17.53 7.28 -5.50
CA PHE A 85 16.63 6.15 -5.55
C PHE A 85 15.50 6.37 -6.56
N SER A 86 15.28 5.39 -7.44
CA SER A 86 14.07 5.28 -8.25
C SER A 86 13.02 4.46 -7.50
N ILE A 87 11.79 4.97 -7.42
CA ILE A 87 10.65 4.21 -6.93
C ILE A 87 9.96 3.55 -8.12
N ASP A 88 9.68 2.25 -8.01
CA ASP A 88 9.07 1.50 -9.10
C ASP A 88 7.75 2.13 -9.54
N HIS A 89 7.49 2.09 -10.85
CA HIS A 89 6.31 2.66 -11.48
C HIS A 89 4.97 2.20 -10.87
N PRO A 90 4.80 1.00 -10.27
CA PRO A 90 3.57 0.67 -9.57
C PRO A 90 3.27 1.58 -8.38
N TRP A 91 4.26 2.23 -7.77
CA TRP A 91 4.07 3.02 -6.55
C TRP A 91 4.09 4.53 -6.78
N ALA A 92 4.52 4.96 -7.97
CA ALA A 92 4.71 6.37 -8.33
C ALA A 92 3.45 7.14 -8.82
N PRO A 93 2.42 6.54 -9.44
CA PRO A 93 1.30 7.28 -9.97
C PRO A 93 0.37 7.80 -8.88
N SER A 94 0.06 9.09 -8.98
CA SER A 94 -1.23 9.66 -8.57
C SER A 94 -2.25 9.31 -9.67
N PRO A 95 -3.48 8.86 -9.39
CA PRO A 95 -4.21 8.93 -8.12
C PRO A 95 -4.18 7.63 -7.28
N VAL A 96 -4.94 7.62 -6.18
CA VAL A 96 -5.28 6.40 -5.39
C VAL A 96 -5.89 5.36 -6.33
N ARG A 97 -5.43 4.10 -6.21
CA ARG A 97 -5.92 3.00 -7.05
C ARG A 97 -6.65 1.98 -6.20
N VAL A 98 -7.75 1.47 -6.73
CA VAL A 98 -8.54 0.41 -6.10
C VAL A 98 -8.44 -0.83 -6.97
N THR A 99 -8.28 -1.98 -6.33
CA THR A 99 -8.12 -3.27 -7.00
C THR A 99 -9.12 -4.28 -6.45
N VAL A 100 -9.59 -5.16 -7.33
CA VAL A 100 -10.39 -6.35 -7.00
C VAL A 100 -9.62 -7.57 -7.46
N ASP A 101 -9.25 -8.44 -6.52
CA ASP A 101 -8.38 -9.61 -6.76
C ASP A 101 -7.08 -9.26 -7.50
N GLY A 102 -6.53 -8.07 -7.22
CA GLY A 102 -5.30 -7.57 -7.84
C GLY A 102 -5.50 -6.86 -9.18
N SER A 103 -6.69 -6.93 -9.78
CA SER A 103 -7.03 -6.18 -10.99
C SER A 103 -7.51 -4.79 -10.65
N GLU A 104 -6.94 -3.76 -11.27
CA GLU A 104 -7.34 -2.38 -11.05
C GLU A 104 -8.73 -2.10 -11.61
N ILE A 105 -9.51 -1.31 -10.86
CA ILE A 105 -10.85 -0.89 -11.26
C ILE A 105 -10.97 0.63 -11.25
N PRO A 106 -11.84 1.22 -12.10
CA PRO A 106 -12.16 2.63 -12.02
C PRO A 106 -12.66 2.97 -10.62
N TYR A 107 -12.04 3.98 -10.00
CA TYR A 107 -12.46 4.48 -8.70
C TYR A 107 -12.46 6.01 -8.73
N ASP A 108 -13.62 6.57 -8.38
CA ASP A 108 -13.78 8.00 -8.14
C ASP A 108 -14.12 8.18 -6.65
N PRO A 109 -13.29 8.91 -5.88
CA PRO A 109 -13.53 9.14 -4.45
C PRO A 109 -14.82 9.92 -4.17
N SER A 110 -15.42 10.57 -5.15
CA SER A 110 -16.73 11.23 -5.02
C SER A 110 -17.91 10.26 -4.96
N TYR A 111 -17.71 8.98 -5.30
CA TYR A 111 -18.77 7.97 -5.32
C TYR A 111 -18.46 6.76 -4.44
N THR A 112 -19.51 6.12 -3.93
CA THR A 112 -19.38 4.82 -3.26
C THR A 112 -19.07 3.74 -4.29
N LEU A 113 -18.14 2.84 -3.95
CA LEU A 113 -17.81 1.71 -4.83
C LEU A 113 -19.05 0.82 -5.04
N ASP A 114 -19.55 0.80 -6.27
CA ASP A 114 -20.74 0.04 -6.65
C ASP A 114 -20.45 -1.47 -6.71
N GLU A 115 -21.40 -2.27 -6.24
CA GLU A 115 -21.36 -3.73 -6.31
C GLU A 115 -21.39 -4.21 -7.78
N GLU A 116 -21.98 -3.44 -8.70
CA GLU A 116 -21.97 -3.75 -10.13
C GLU A 116 -20.55 -3.71 -10.72
N ILE A 117 -19.77 -2.67 -10.40
CA ILE A 117 -18.37 -2.52 -10.85
C ILE A 117 -17.51 -3.67 -10.33
N VAL A 118 -17.67 -4.03 -9.05
CA VAL A 118 -16.96 -5.16 -8.43
C VAL A 118 -17.33 -6.47 -9.13
N THR A 119 -18.62 -6.68 -9.40
CA THR A 119 -19.10 -7.88 -10.06
C THR A 119 -18.57 -7.99 -11.49
N GLU A 120 -18.53 -6.88 -12.23
CA GLU A 120 -17.96 -6.85 -13.58
C GLU A 120 -16.46 -7.14 -13.56
N ALA A 121 -15.72 -6.56 -12.61
CA ALA A 121 -14.30 -6.82 -12.43
C ALA A 121 -14.02 -8.31 -12.15
N LEU A 122 -14.80 -8.94 -11.25
CA LEU A 122 -14.69 -10.36 -10.96
C LEU A 122 -15.01 -11.25 -12.16
N ARG A 123 -15.92 -10.82 -13.05
CA ARG A 123 -16.23 -11.55 -14.29
C ARG A 123 -15.16 -11.41 -15.37
N LYS A 124 -14.36 -10.34 -15.32
CA LYS A 124 -13.23 -10.13 -16.23
C LYS A 124 -12.01 -10.93 -15.78
N SER A 125 -11.70 -10.93 -14.49
CA SER A 125 -10.53 -11.63 -13.95
C SER A 125 -10.56 -13.16 -14.10
N ASP A 126 -11.73 -13.79 -14.17
CA ASP A 126 -11.85 -15.24 -14.43
C ASP A 126 -11.68 -15.61 -15.93
N ARG A 127 -11.58 -14.64 -16.85
CA ARG A 127 -11.39 -14.89 -18.29
C ARG A 127 -9.93 -14.80 -18.75
N ASP A 128 -9.06 -14.25 -17.91
CA ASP A 128 -7.61 -14.11 -18.14
C ASP A 128 -6.85 -15.24 -17.44
#